data_AF-A0A1U7I2M2-F1
#
_entry.id   AF-A0A1U7I2M2-F1
#
_cell.length_a   1.000
_cell.length_b   1.000
_cell.length_c   1.000
_cell.angle_alpha   90.00
_cell.angle_beta   90.00
_cell.angle_gamma   90.00
#
_symmetry.space_group_name_H-M   'P 1'
#
loop_
_entity.id
_entity.type
_entity.pdbx_description
1 polymer ?
#
loop_
_entity_poly.entity_id
_entity_poly.type
_entity_poly.pdbx_seq_one_letter_code
_entity_poly.pdbx_strand_id
1 'polypeptide(L)'
;MLLKRRSLNTYDFSQKKNRNPLTYEVVRRFAEMIGAVECFWRISDRSFSGCVAEVWFNELQIAGEFARVCSDRIGVNCKLRVTSEGLTNFYVTVPCL
;
A
#
# COMPACT_ATOMS: atom_id res chain seq x y z
N MET A 1 -19.89 -7.61 22.44
CA MET A 1 -20.14 -7.27 21.01
C MET A 1 -18.84 -7.52 20.26
N LEU A 2 -18.67 -8.71 19.68
CA LEU A 2 -17.43 -9.12 19.00
C LEU A 2 -17.45 -8.60 17.57
N LEU A 3 -16.72 -7.50 17.31
CA LEU A 3 -16.49 -7.03 15.95
C LEU A 3 -15.59 -8.05 15.25
N LYS A 4 -16.24 -8.81 14.37
CA LYS A 4 -15.68 -9.80 13.47
C LYS A 4 -14.55 -9.14 12.67
N ARG A 5 -13.29 -9.39 13.05
CA ARG A 5 -12.11 -9.08 12.24
C ARG A 5 -12.31 -9.73 10.87
N ARG A 6 -12.77 -8.94 9.89
CA ARG A 6 -12.84 -9.36 8.49
C ARG A 6 -11.39 -9.52 8.03
N SER A 7 -10.92 -10.77 8.09
CA SER A 7 -9.78 -11.24 7.34
C SER A 7 -10.04 -10.98 5.86
N LEU A 8 -9.56 -9.84 5.36
CA LEU A 8 -9.52 -9.52 3.93
C LEU A 8 -8.17 -10.03 3.38
N ASN A 9 -7.96 -11.34 3.49
CA ASN A 9 -6.77 -12.03 3.01
C ASN A 9 -7.05 -12.87 1.76
N THR A 10 -8.03 -12.50 0.94
CA THR A 10 -8.30 -13.20 -0.32
C THR A 10 -7.99 -12.31 -1.50
N TYR A 11 -6.73 -12.44 -1.94
CA TYR A 11 -6.24 -12.03 -3.24
C TYR A 11 -7.02 -12.77 -4.33
N ASP A 12 -7.92 -12.08 -5.04
CA ASP A 12 -8.61 -12.63 -6.20
C ASP A 12 -7.80 -12.34 -7.48
N PHE A 13 -7.15 -13.37 -8.00
CA PHE A 13 -6.32 -13.34 -9.20
C PHE A 13 -7.12 -13.25 -10.52
N SER A 14 -8.45 -13.24 -10.49
CA SER A 14 -9.29 -13.49 -11.69
C SER A 14 -9.48 -12.31 -12.65
N GLN A 15 -8.91 -11.14 -12.40
CA GLN A 15 -9.18 -9.96 -13.22
C GLN A 15 -7.92 -9.48 -13.99
N LYS A 16 -8.13 -8.79 -15.11
CA LYS A 16 -7.35 -8.71 -16.36
C LYS A 16 -5.94 -8.04 -16.38
N LYS A 17 -5.04 -8.65 -17.18
CA LYS A 17 -4.24 -8.14 -18.33
C LYS A 17 -3.21 -6.98 -18.22
N ASN A 18 -2.65 -6.69 -17.05
CA ASN A 18 -1.36 -5.99 -16.85
C ASN A 18 -1.13 -5.84 -15.34
N ARG A 19 -0.88 -6.97 -14.66
CA ARG A 19 -0.83 -7.03 -13.20
C ARG A 19 0.43 -7.74 -12.81
N ASN A 20 1.28 -7.10 -12.02
CA ASN A 20 2.42 -7.75 -11.42
C ASN A 20 2.12 -8.05 -9.93
N PRO A 21 1.47 -9.19 -9.64
CA PRO A 21 1.19 -9.60 -8.26
C PRO A 21 2.46 -9.73 -7.41
N LEU A 22 3.63 -9.93 -8.04
CA LEU A 22 4.91 -9.99 -7.34
C LEU A 22 5.29 -8.62 -6.75
N THR A 23 5.06 -7.54 -7.48
CA THR A 23 5.41 -6.19 -6.99
C THR A 23 4.59 -5.81 -5.78
N TYR A 24 3.30 -6.13 -5.77
CA TYR A 24 2.49 -5.92 -4.57
C TYR A 24 3.01 -6.74 -3.38
N GLU A 25 3.29 -8.03 -3.57
CA GLU A 25 3.78 -8.89 -2.48
C GLU A 25 5.12 -8.40 -1.92
N VAL A 26 6.01 -7.90 -2.77
CA VAL A 26 7.26 -7.26 -2.33
C VAL A 26 6.99 -6.00 -1.50
N VAL A 27 6.09 -5.12 -1.97
CA VAL A 27 5.69 -3.91 -1.23
C VAL A 27 5.05 -4.26 0.10
N ARG A 28 4.14 -5.24 0.14
CA ARG A 28 3.47 -5.70 1.35
C ARG A 28 4.47 -6.22 2.39
N ARG A 29 5.40 -7.11 1.98
CA ARG A 29 6.42 -7.64 2.89
C ARG A 29 7.35 -6.56 3.41
N PHE A 30 7.75 -5.62 2.56
CA PHE A 30 8.58 -4.50 2.98
C PHE A 30 7.82 -3.57 3.94
N ALA A 31 6.55 -3.29 3.68
CA ALA A 31 5.68 -2.52 4.55
C ALA A 31 5.54 -3.16 5.94
N GLU A 32 5.35 -4.48 6.00
CA GLU A 32 5.29 -5.24 7.26
C GLU A 32 6.59 -5.12 8.06
N MET A 33 7.75 -5.20 7.40
CA MET A 33 9.06 -5.05 8.06
C MET A 33 9.26 -3.64 8.66
N ILE A 34 8.64 -2.62 8.05
CA ILE A 34 8.76 -1.22 8.48
C ILE A 34 7.69 -0.85 9.53
N GLY A 35 6.75 -1.75 9.83
CA GLY A 35 5.70 -1.52 10.83
C GLY A 35 4.44 -0.88 10.26
N ALA A 36 4.11 -1.14 9.00
CA ALA A 36 2.80 -0.80 8.47
C ALA A 36 1.68 -1.49 9.25
N VAL A 37 0.60 -0.74 9.49
CA VAL A 37 -0.58 -1.22 10.21
C VAL A 37 -1.50 -1.98 9.27
N GLU A 38 -1.65 -1.47 8.05
CA GLU A 38 -2.44 -2.10 7.00
C GLU A 38 -1.76 -1.89 5.64
N CYS A 39 -1.94 -2.86 4.75
CA CYS A 39 -1.51 -2.74 3.36
C CYS A 39 -2.57 -3.42 2.49
N PHE A 40 -3.14 -2.67 1.54
CA PHE A 40 -4.12 -3.22 0.62
C PHE A 40 -3.89 -2.75 -0.81
N TRP A 41 -4.30 -3.60 -1.73
CA TRP A 41 -4.30 -3.31 -3.16
C TRP A 41 -5.54 -2.51 -3.54
N ARG A 42 -5.40 -1.58 -4.48
CA ARG A 42 -6.54 -1.07 -5.24
C ARG A 42 -6.21 -0.76 -6.69
N ILE A 43 -7.25 -0.77 -7.52
CA ILE A 43 -7.19 -0.25 -8.89
C ILE A 43 -7.11 1.27 -8.82
N SER A 44 -6.36 1.87 -9.75
CA SER A 44 -6.21 3.32 -9.83
C SER A 44 -6.06 3.77 -11.27
N ASP A 45 -7.12 4.37 -11.81
CA ASP A 45 -7.11 4.95 -13.17
C ASP A 45 -6.14 6.12 -13.31
N ARG A 46 -5.72 6.71 -12.18
CA ARG A 46 -4.71 7.77 -12.11
C ARG A 46 -3.27 7.26 -12.00
N SER A 47 -3.07 5.96 -11.78
CA SER A 47 -1.71 5.38 -11.75
C SER A 47 -1.36 4.89 -13.15
N PHE A 48 -0.14 5.16 -13.60
CA PHE A 48 0.33 4.67 -14.90
C PHE A 48 0.37 3.13 -14.97
N SER A 49 0.56 2.45 -13.83
CA SER A 49 0.47 1.00 -13.70
C SER A 49 -0.96 0.46 -13.67
N GLY A 50 -1.98 1.32 -13.55
CA GLY A 50 -3.38 0.94 -13.36
C GLY A 50 -3.71 0.36 -11.97
N CYS A 51 -2.71 0.11 -11.12
CA CYS A 51 -2.89 -0.45 -9.78
C CYS A 51 -1.87 0.09 -8.77
N VAL A 52 -2.27 0.20 -7.52
CA VAL A 52 -1.44 0.72 -6.43
C VAL A 52 -1.62 -0.10 -5.16
N ALA A 53 -0.55 -0.21 -4.37
CA ALA A 53 -0.64 -0.57 -2.96
C ALA A 53 -0.87 0.70 -2.14
N GLU A 54 -1.84 0.66 -1.23
CA GLU A 54 -2.01 1.65 -0.18
C GLU A 54 -1.54 1.06 1.14
N VAL A 55 -0.52 1.71 1.70
CA VAL A 55 0.18 1.25 2.90
C VAL A 55 -0.02 2.27 4.00
N TRP A 56 -0.54 1.83 5.14
CA TRP A 56 -1.02 2.68 6.22
C TRP A 56 -0.11 2.59 7.44
N PHE A 57 0.13 3.74 8.06
CA PHE A 57 1.02 3.91 9.20
C PHE A 57 0.37 4.81 10.26
N ASN A 58 0.74 4.61 11.52
CA ASN A 58 0.34 5.49 12.62
C ASN A 58 1.26 6.69 12.79
N GLU A 59 2.50 6.60 12.30
CA GLU A 59 3.55 7.60 12.51
C GLU A 59 4.02 8.21 11.19
N LEU A 60 4.05 9.55 11.13
CA LEU A 60 4.45 10.29 9.94
C LEU A 60 5.88 9.98 9.51
N GLN A 61 6.79 9.86 10.49
CA GLN A 61 8.21 9.63 10.24
C GLN A 61 8.44 8.28 9.54
N ILE A 62 7.79 7.22 10.04
CA ILE A 62 7.84 5.87 9.45
C ILE A 62 7.24 5.88 8.05
N ALA A 63 6.08 6.53 7.87
CA ALA A 63 5.42 6.64 6.57
C ALA A 63 6.29 7.39 5.53
N GLY A 64 6.97 8.45 5.97
CA GLY A 64 7.89 9.24 5.15
C GLY A 64 9.14 8.46 4.74
N GLU A 65 9.73 7.72 5.68
CA GLU A 65 10.87 6.84 5.39
C GLU A 65 10.50 5.75 4.39
N PHE A 66 9.36 5.08 4.61
CA PHE A 66 8.84 4.07 3.69
C PHE A 66 8.63 4.66 2.29
N ALA A 67 7.96 5.81 2.17
CA ALA A 67 7.72 6.46 0.89
C ALA A 67 9.03 6.80 0.16
N ARG A 68 10.04 7.29 0.89
CA ARG A 68 11.37 7.60 0.34
C ARG A 68 12.06 6.34 -0.19
N VAL A 69 12.15 5.30 0.63
CA VAL A 69 12.83 4.04 0.26
C VAL A 69 12.12 3.34 -0.91
N CYS A 70 10.79 3.30 -0.89
CA CYS A 70 10.03 2.77 -2.00
C CYS A 70 10.30 3.56 -3.27
N SER A 71 10.23 4.89 -3.23
CA SER A 71 10.43 5.74 -4.41
C SER A 71 11.80 5.55 -5.04
N ASP A 72 12.84 5.45 -4.21
CA ASP A 72 14.22 5.19 -4.64
C ASP A 72 14.37 3.84 -5.35
N ARG A 73 13.76 2.78 -4.78
CA ARG A 73 13.85 1.42 -5.33
C ARG A 73 13.04 1.20 -6.61
N ILE A 74 11.86 1.81 -6.70
CA ILE A 74 10.96 1.63 -7.86
C ILE A 74 11.19 2.68 -8.95
N GLY A 75 12.01 3.70 -8.68
CA GLY A 75 12.31 4.78 -9.63
C GLY A 75 11.13 5.71 -9.93
N VAL A 76 10.06 5.67 -9.12
CA VAL A 76 8.89 6.55 -9.25
C VAL A 76 8.44 7.09 -7.90
N ASN A 77 7.95 8.33 -7.88
CA ASN A 77 7.52 8.98 -6.65
C ASN A 77 6.28 8.30 -6.04
N CYS A 78 6.43 7.72 -4.85
CA CYS A 78 5.34 7.32 -3.98
C CYS A 78 4.69 8.55 -3.35
N LYS A 79 3.36 8.54 -3.23
CA LYS A 79 2.62 9.67 -2.64
C LYS A 79 2.28 9.37 -1.19
N LEU A 80 2.86 10.11 -0.26
CA LEU A 80 2.45 10.14 1.15
C LEU A 80 1.25 11.09 1.31
N ARG A 81 0.25 10.67 2.07
CA ARG A 81 -0.95 11.44 2.39
C ARG A 81 -1.25 11.35 3.88
N VAL A 82 -1.86 12.41 4.38
CA VAL A 82 -2.39 12.49 5.75
C VAL A 82 -3.91 12.41 5.66
N THR A 83 -4.52 11.61 6.52
CA THR A 83 -5.98 11.58 6.72
C THR A 83 -6.30 12.04 8.14
N SER A 84 -7.41 12.76 8.29
CA SER A 84 -8.00 13.10 9.58
C SER A 84 -9.04 12.09 10.05
N GLU A 85 -9.31 11.04 9.25
CA GLU A 85 -10.31 10.02 9.51
C GLU A 85 -9.62 8.68 9.84
N GLY A 86 -9.80 8.17 11.06
CA GLY A 86 -9.40 6.83 11.48
C GLY A 86 -8.36 6.75 12.60
N LEU A 87 -7.92 5.53 12.91
CA LEU A 87 -6.84 5.25 13.87
C LEU A 87 -5.45 5.36 13.22
N THR A 88 -5.38 5.22 11.89
CA THR A 88 -4.18 5.34 11.06
C THR A 88 -4.23 6.66 10.30
N ASN A 89 -3.26 7.55 10.55
CA ASN A 89 -3.32 8.94 10.07
C ASN A 89 -2.53 9.15 8.77
N PHE A 90 -1.70 8.20 8.37
CA PHE A 90 -0.76 8.36 7.26
C PHE A 90 -0.87 7.17 6.32
N TYR A 91 -0.93 7.43 5.02
CA TYR A 91 -0.85 6.36 4.04
C TYR A 91 -0.01 6.74 2.84
N VAL A 92 0.68 5.74 2.29
CA VAL A 92 1.55 5.86 1.12
C VAL A 92 0.92 5.08 -0.02
N THR A 93 0.74 5.74 -1.16
CA THR A 93 0.34 5.09 -2.41
C THR A 93 1.59 4.71 -3.21
N VAL A 94 1.79 3.41 -3.44
CA VAL A 94 2.91 2.84 -4.19
C VAL A 94 2.39 2.22 -5.49
N PRO A 95 2.85 2.68 -6.68
CA PRO A 95 2.53 2.01 -7.94
C PRO A 95 3.04 0.57 -7.98
N CYS A 96 2.16 -0.38 -8.29
CA CYS A 96 2.54 -1.79 -8.48
C CYS A 96 2.80 -2.06 -9.98
N LEU A 97 4.06 -2.11 -10.37
CA LEU A 97 4.52 -2.31 -11.76
C LEU A 97 4.72 -3.76 -12.14
#